data_AF-G3IN29-F1
#
_entry.id   AF-G3IN29-F1
#
_cell.length_a   1.000
_cell.length_b   1.000
_cell.length_c   1.000
_cell.angle_alpha   90.00
_cell.angle_beta   90.00
_cell.angle_gamma   90.00
#
_symmetry.space_group_name_H-M   'P 1'
#
loop_
_entity.id
_entity.type
_entity.pdbx_description
1 polymer ?
#
loop_
_entity_poly.entity_id
_entity_poly.type
_entity_poly.pdbx_seq_one_letter_code
_entity_poly.pdbx_strand_id
1 'polypeptide(L)'
;MGPVHIYIVIELFCFQVVILDEPTSGMDPASRRTIWDLLQAYKQDRTILLTTHYMDEADVLGDRIAIMVQGTLQCCGSSVFLKRLYGAFPLIILTTLLP
;
A
#
# COMPACT_ATOMS: atom_id res chain seq x y z
N MET A 1 -21.71 6.39 4.04
CA MET A 1 -20.41 5.70 4.08
C MET A 1 -19.37 6.79 3.87
N GLY A 2 -18.87 7.36 4.97
CA GLY A 2 -17.98 8.52 4.93
C GLY A 2 -16.54 8.12 4.61
N PRO A 3 -15.73 9.05 4.08
CA PRO A 3 -14.31 8.82 3.84
C PRO A 3 -13.62 8.45 5.16
N VAL A 4 -12.88 7.34 5.15
CA VAL A 4 -12.14 6.86 6.31
C VAL A 4 -10.87 7.71 6.41
N HIS A 5 -10.86 8.69 7.31
CA HIS A 5 -9.66 9.47 7.61
C HIS A 5 -8.66 8.57 8.35
N ILE A 6 -7.67 8.05 7.64
CA ILE A 6 -6.61 7.20 8.21
C ILE A 6 -5.51 8.10 8.76
N TYR A 7 -5.37 8.14 10.08
CA TYR A 7 -4.24 8.79 10.74
C TYR A 7 -3.09 7.79 10.85
N ILE A 8 -2.09 7.91 9.96
CA ILE A 8 -0.90 7.07 10.00
C ILE A 8 0.20 7.85 10.73
N VAL A 9 0.55 7.42 11.93
CA VAL A 9 1.72 7.90 12.66
C VAL A 9 2.94 7.16 12.14
N ILE A 10 3.84 7.86 11.44
CA ILE A 10 5.13 7.33 11.00
C ILE A 10 6.24 8.12 11.68
N GLU A 11 7.06 7.45 12.48
CA GLU A 11 8.36 7.99 12.90
C GLU A 11 9.28 8.05 11.68
N LEU A 12 9.57 9.27 11.21
CA LEU A 12 10.37 9.50 10.01
C LEU A 12 11.82 9.83 10.39
N PHE A 13 12.67 8.81 10.34
CA PHE A 13 14.11 9.01 10.24
C PHE A 13 14.49 9.26 8.77
N CYS A 14 14.68 10.53 8.42
CA CYS A 14 15.57 11.04 7.37
C CYS A 14 15.52 10.33 5.97
N PHE A 15 14.42 10.41 5.22
CA PHE A 15 14.40 10.25 3.74
C PHE A 15 13.11 10.86 3.16
N GLN A 16 13.07 11.23 1.87
CA GLN A 16 11.87 11.80 1.24
C GLN A 16 10.73 10.78 1.23
N VAL A 17 9.60 11.13 1.86
CA VAL A 17 8.45 10.22 2.00
C VAL A 17 7.29 10.68 1.13
N VAL A 18 6.74 9.74 0.39
CA VAL A 18 5.57 9.92 -0.47
C VAL A 18 4.43 9.12 0.13
N ILE A 19 3.29 9.78 0.37
CA ILE A 19 2.07 9.13 0.87
C ILE A 19 1.01 9.23 -0.22
N LEU A 20 0.45 8.08 -0.62
CA LEU A 20 -0.57 7.98 -1.67
C LEU A 20 -1.80 7.29 -1.10
N ASP A 21 -2.94 7.97 -1.17
CA ASP A 21 -4.22 7.36 -0.82
C ASP A 21 -4.93 6.87 -2.08
N GLU A 22 -5.05 5.55 -2.26
CA GLU A 22 -5.79 4.92 -3.37
C GLU A 22 -5.44 5.45 -4.78
N PRO A 23 -4.15 5.52 -5.18
CA PRO A 23 -3.72 6.28 -6.35
C PRO A 23 -4.17 5.71 -7.70
N THR A 24 -4.57 4.43 -7.75
CA THR A 24 -5.04 3.77 -8.97
C THR A 24 -6.54 3.49 -8.98
N SER A 25 -7.27 4.03 -8.01
CA SER A 25 -8.72 3.91 -7.93
C SER A 25 -9.39 4.62 -9.12
N GLY A 26 -10.33 3.93 -9.77
CA GLY A 26 -11.03 4.44 -10.96
C GLY A 26 -10.22 4.42 -12.26
N MET A 27 -8.97 3.93 -12.25
CA MET A 27 -8.17 3.77 -13.46
C MET A 27 -8.46 2.44 -14.18
N ASP A 28 -8.32 2.44 -15.51
CA ASP A 28 -8.33 1.23 -16.30
C ASP A 28 -7.06 0.36 -16.03
N PRO A 29 -7.10 -0.95 -16.34
CA PRO A 29 -5.98 -1.84 -16.05
C PRO A 29 -4.64 -1.47 -16.70
N ALA A 30 -4.64 -0.79 -17.85
CA ALA A 30 -3.40 -0.41 -18.53
C ALA A 30 -2.77 0.80 -17.84
N SER A 31 -3.57 1.83 -17.55
CA SER A 31 -3.10 3.03 -16.84
C SER A 31 -2.58 2.71 -15.43
N ARG A 32 -3.20 1.74 -14.75
CA ARG A 32 -2.74 1.23 -13.45
C ARG A 32 -1.31 0.69 -13.52
N ARG A 33 -1.01 -0.15 -14.52
CA ARG A 33 0.34 -0.72 -14.69
C ARG A 33 1.38 0.37 -14.94
N THR A 34 1.04 1.40 -15.72
CA THR A 34 1.92 2.55 -15.93
C THR A 34 2.27 3.25 -14.61
N ILE A 35 1.30 3.44 -13.71
CA ILE A 35 1.56 3.99 -12.37
C ILE A 35 2.45 3.03 -11.56
N TRP A 36 2.20 1.73 -11.62
CA TRP A 36 3.01 0.75 -10.90
C TRP A 36 4.48 0.78 -11.33
N ASP A 37 4.74 0.86 -12.63
CA ASP A 37 6.10 0.96 -13.18
C ASP A 37 6.78 2.27 -12.73
N LEU A 38 6.02 3.37 -12.69
CA LEU A 38 6.47 4.67 -12.20
C LEU A 38 6.86 4.62 -10.72
N LEU A 39 6.00 4.06 -9.87
CA LEU A 39 6.25 3.95 -8.43
C LEU A 39 7.44 3.04 -8.14
N GLN A 40 7.60 1.95 -8.91
CA GLN A 40 8.78 1.09 -8.82
C GLN A 40 10.06 1.81 -9.24
N ALA A 41 10.04 2.65 -10.27
CA ALA A 41 11.21 3.41 -10.69
C ALA A 41 11.63 4.46 -9.63
N TYR A 42 10.67 5.08 -8.94
CA TYR A 42 10.93 6.11 -7.93
C TYR A 42 11.21 5.58 -6.52
N LYS A 43 11.10 4.27 -6.28
CA LYS A 43 11.28 3.67 -4.95
C LYS A 43 12.72 3.65 -4.43
N GLN A 44 13.72 3.74 -5.32
CA GLN A 44 15.13 3.54 -4.97
C GLN A 44 15.69 4.58 -3.99
N ASP A 45 15.13 5.79 -3.95
CA ASP A 45 15.63 6.89 -3.12
C ASP A 45 14.57 7.46 -2.16
N ARG A 46 13.44 6.77 -2.00
CA ARG A 46 12.25 7.31 -1.32
C ARG A 46 11.48 6.22 -0.61
N THR A 47 10.91 6.59 0.54
CA THR A 47 9.91 5.75 1.18
C THR A 47 8.55 6.06 0.59
N ILE A 48 7.89 5.07 -0.01
CA ILE A 48 6.52 5.24 -0.53
C ILE A 48 5.57 4.47 0.39
N LEU A 49 4.62 5.19 0.96
CA LEU A 49 3.48 4.64 1.66
C LEU A 49 2.25 4.75 0.76
N LEU A 50 1.63 3.63 0.45
CA LEU A 50 0.44 3.59 -0.39
C LEU A 50 -0.66 2.79 0.28
N THR A 51 -1.88 3.33 0.27
CA THR A 51 -3.11 2.60 0.59
C THR A 51 -3.73 2.07 -0.68
N THR A 52 -4.17 0.82 -0.65
CA THR A 52 -4.95 0.23 -1.75
C THR A 52 -5.90 -0.83 -1.23
N HIS A 53 -7.04 -0.94 -1.90
CA HIS A 53 -7.96 -2.07 -1.79
C HIS A 53 -7.69 -3.15 -2.84
N TYR A 54 -6.76 -2.93 -3.76
CA TYR A 54 -6.36 -3.91 -4.77
C TYR A 54 -5.19 -4.77 -4.28
N MET A 55 -5.46 -6.05 -4.00
CA MET A 55 -4.42 -6.99 -3.58
C MET A 55 -3.31 -7.17 -4.63
N ASP A 56 -3.64 -7.06 -5.92
CA ASP A 56 -2.64 -7.16 -6.99
C ASP A 56 -1.65 -5.98 -6.97
N GLU A 57 -2.14 -4.77 -6.65
CA GLU A 57 -1.28 -3.59 -6.50
C GLU A 57 -0.33 -3.75 -5.33
N ALA A 58 -0.85 -4.24 -4.20
CA ALA A 58 -0.06 -4.56 -3.04
C ALA A 58 0.98 -5.65 -3.31
N ASP A 59 0.66 -6.65 -4.12
CA ASP A 59 1.58 -7.74 -4.44
C ASP A 59 2.75 -7.26 -5.31
N VAL A 60 2.49 -6.33 -6.23
CA VAL A 60 3.49 -5.77 -7.15
C VAL A 60 4.34 -4.68 -6.50
N LEU A 61 3.71 -3.79 -5.72
CA LEU A 61 4.36 -2.62 -5.11
C LEU A 61 4.73 -2.83 -3.64
N GLY A 62 4.48 -4.03 -3.08
CA GLY A 62 4.63 -4.34 -1.66
C GLY A 62 5.98 -4.91 -1.28
N ASP A 63 6.85 -4.14 -0.63
CA ASP A 63 7.98 -4.76 0.11
C ASP A 63 7.52 -5.27 1.48
N ARG A 64 6.67 -4.49 2.17
CA ARG A 64 5.94 -4.89 3.38
C ARG A 64 4.49 -4.49 3.25
N ILE A 65 3.59 -5.42 3.50
CA ILE A 65 2.16 -5.17 3.47
C ILE A 65 1.64 -5.19 4.90
N ALA A 66 0.82 -4.20 5.24
CA ALA A 66 0.07 -4.22 6.48
C ALA A 66 -1.42 -4.12 6.22
N ILE A 67 -2.18 -4.76 7.10
CA ILE A 67 -3.62 -4.92 7.03
C ILE A 67 -4.26 -4.04 8.09
N MET A 68 -5.11 -3.11 7.67
CA MET A 68 -5.88 -2.27 8.58
C MET A 68 -7.38 -2.59 8.49
N VAL A 69 -8.00 -2.81 9.66
CA VAL A 69 -9.43 -3.08 9.81
C VAL A 69 -9.98 -2.17 10.90
N GLN A 70 -11.00 -1.39 10.59
CA GLN A 70 -11.65 -0.47 11.54
C GLN A 70 -10.66 0.46 12.27
N GLY A 71 -9.68 0.99 11.54
CA GLY A 71 -8.66 1.89 12.09
C GLY A 71 -7.59 1.21 12.96
N THR A 72 -7.58 -0.11 13.05
CA THR A 72 -6.58 -0.88 13.80
C THR A 72 -5.75 -1.74 12.86
N LEU A 73 -4.43 -1.75 13.06
CA LEU A 73 -3.51 -2.64 12.35
C LEU A 73 -3.68 -4.07 12.88
N GLN A 74 -4.18 -4.98 12.04
CA GLN A 74 -4.42 -6.37 12.47
C GLN A 74 -3.18 -7.24 12.26
N CYS A 75 -2.46 -7.03 11.16
CA CYS A 75 -1.25 -7.79 10.87
C CYS A 75 -0.36 -7.07 9.85
N CYS A 76 0.90 -7.47 9.80
CA CYS A 76 1.85 -7.04 8.79
C CYS A 76 2.72 -8.24 8.36
N GLY A 77 3.15 -8.25 7.10
CA GLY A 77 3.94 -9.33 6.54
C GLY A 77 4.06 -9.27 5.03
N SER A 78 4.58 -10.35 4.45
CA SER A 78 4.61 -10.49 3.00
C SER A 78 3.23 -10.79 2.43
N SER A 79 3.02 -10.47 1.16
CA SER A 79 1.77 -10.79 0.46
C SER A 79 1.38 -12.27 0.59
N VAL A 80 2.35 -13.17 0.45
CA VAL A 80 2.12 -14.62 0.58
C VAL A 80 1.65 -15.02 1.98
N PHE A 81 2.27 -14.46 3.03
CA PHE A 81 1.87 -14.71 4.41
C PHE A 81 0.43 -14.23 4.66
N LEU A 82 0.11 -13.04 4.16
CA LEU A 82 -1.19 -12.41 4.37
C LEU A 82 -2.32 -13.07 3.56
N LYS A 83 -2.05 -13.48 2.31
CA LYS A 83 -2.98 -14.28 1.49
C LYS A 83 -3.35 -15.58 2.18
N ARG A 84 -2.40 -16.22 2.88
CA ARG A 84 -2.65 -17.46 3.65
C ARG A 84 -3.50 -17.22 4.90
N LEU A 85 -3.28 -16.11 5.61
CA LEU A 85 -3.99 -15.81 6.85
C LEU A 85 -5.41 -15.27 6.62
N TYR A 86 -5.60 -14.40 5.62
CA TYR A 86 -6.83 -13.61 5.49
C TYR A 86 -7.59 -13.84 4.18
N GLY A 87 -7.04 -14.56 3.19
CA GLY A 87 -7.72 -14.76 1.91
C GLY A 87 -7.95 -13.45 1.15
N ALA A 88 -9.22 -13.10 0.89
CA ALA A 88 -9.65 -11.92 0.12
C ALA A 88 -10.77 -11.14 0.85
N PHE A 89 -10.40 -10.19 1.70
CA PHE A 89 -11.34 -9.25 2.33
C PHE A 89 -11.09 -7.82 1.83
N PRO A 90 -12.06 -6.88 1.97
CA PRO A 90 -11.90 -5.48 1.59
C PRO A 90 -11.00 -4.82 2.62
N LEU A 91 -9.72 -4.77 2.29
CA LEU A 91 -8.68 -4.68 3.28
C LEU A 91 -7.72 -3.59 2.83
N ILE A 92 -7.54 -2.59 3.69
CA ILE A 92 -6.65 -1.48 3.40
C ILE A 92 -5.23 -1.99 3.56
N ILE A 93 -4.55 -2.10 2.43
CA ILE A 93 -3.18 -2.55 2.34
C ILE A 93 -2.29 -1.33 2.38
N LEU A 94 -1.44 -1.26 3.41
CA LEU A 94 -0.35 -0.30 3.50
C LEU A 94 0.92 -0.97 2.96
N THR A 95 1.40 -0.53 1.79
CA THR A 95 2.75 -0.88 1.36
C THR A 95 3.74 0.15 1.85
N THR A 96 4.84 -0.28 2.47
CA THR A 96 6.03 0.56 2.62
C THR A 96 7.09 0.06 1.64
N LEU A 97 7.43 0.88 0.65
CA LEU A 97 8.62 0.66 -0.16
C LEU A 97 9.80 1.30 0.58
N LEU A 98 10.77 0.49 1.02
CA LEU A 98 12.02 1.00 1.61
C LEU A 98 13.14 0.83 0.58
N PRO A 99 14.11 1.76 0.48
CA PRO A 99 15.30 1.57 -0.32
C PRO A 99 16.14 0.38 0.16
#